data_AF-A0A354CM94-F1
#
_entry.id   AF-A0A354CM94-F1
#
_cell.length_a   1.000
_cell.length_b   1.000
_cell.length_c   1.000
_cell.angle_alpha   90.00
_cell.angle_beta   90.00
_cell.angle_gamma   90.00
#
_symmetry.space_group_name_H-M   'P 1'
#
loop_
_entity.id
_entity.type
_entity.pdbx_description
1 polymer ?
#
loop_
_entity_poly.entity_id
_entity_poly.type
_entity_poly.pdbx_seq_one_letter_code
_entity_poly.pdbx_strand_id
1 'polypeptide(L)' 'MSVQLLDKTRKINKLLHNNHSQRVEFNDICAVLSGILESNILVISKKGKVLGTGFCDGVDRIDELIFDKVGGFVDQ' A
#
# COMPACT_ATOMS: atom_id res chain seq x y z
N MET A 1 0.30 1.33 -25.33
CA MET A 1 1.08 1.40 -24.07
C MET A 1 0.77 2.64 -23.22
N SER A 2 0.53 3.84 -23.77
CA SER A 2 0.24 5.05 -22.96
C SER A 2 -1.10 5.04 -22.22
N VAL A 3 -2.12 4.35 -22.76
CA VAL A 3 -3.48 4.31 -22.18
C VAL A 3 -3.52 3.54 -20.84
N GLN A 4 -2.76 2.44 -20.73
CA GLN A 4 -2.73 1.61 -19.51
C GLN A 4 -2.15 2.36 -18.30
N LEU A 5 -1.05 3.11 -18.49
CA LEU A 5 -0.46 3.91 -17.42
C LEU A 5 -1.42 5.02 -16.98
N LEU A 6 -2.02 5.73 -17.92
CA LEU A 6 -2.98 6.79 -17.65
C LEU A 6 -4.20 6.28 -16.86
N ASP A 7 -4.71 5.09 -17.22
CA ASP A 7 -5.84 4.47 -16.52
C ASP A 7 -5.47 4.00 -15.11
N LYS A 8 -4.27 3.44 -14.92
CA LYS A 8 -3.73 3.11 -13.58
C LYS A 8 -3.62 4.39 -12.72
N THR A 9 -3.05 5.47 -13.25
CA THR A 9 -2.91 6.75 -12.54
C THR A 9 -4.27 7.37 -12.18
N ARG A 10 -5.27 7.32 -13.08
CA ARG A 10 -6.63 7.81 -12.82
C ARG A 10 -7.33 7.02 -11.71
N LYS A 11 -7.15 5.70 -11.66
CA LYS A 11 -7.72 4.84 -10.60
C LYS A 11 -7.14 5.18 -9.23
N ILE A 12 -5.82 5.35 -9.14
CA ILE A 12 -5.13 5.79 -7.91
C ILE A 12 -5.72 7.11 -7.41
N ASN A 13 -5.86 8.09 -8.30
CA ASN A 13 -6.32 9.42 -7.92
C ASN A 13 -7.74 9.42 -7.32
N LYS A 14 -8.66 8.60 -7.85
CA LYS A 14 -10.04 8.45 -7.34
C LYS A 14 -10.09 7.87 -5.92
N LEU A 15 -9.20 6.94 -5.58
CA LEU A 15 -9.18 6.30 -4.27
C LEU A 15 -8.71 7.26 -3.18
N LEU A 16 -7.73 8.10 -3.49
CA LEU A 16 -7.23 9.11 -2.56
C LEU A 16 -8.29 10.18 -2.25
N HIS A 17 -9.13 10.53 -3.23
CA HIS A 17 -10.13 11.59 -3.10
C HIS A 17 -11.46 11.14 -2.47
N ASN A 18 -11.75 9.83 -2.38
CA ASN A 18 -13.03 9.31 -1.87
C ASN A 18 -13.05 9.00 -0.35
N ASN A 19 -11.98 9.29 0.40
CA ASN A 19 -11.93 9.09 1.85
C ASN A 19 -12.51 10.30 2.62
N HIS A 20 -13.79 10.61 2.41
CA HIS A 20 -14.50 11.73 3.05
C HIS A 20 -14.95 11.44 4.51
N SER A 21 -14.63 10.25 5.04
CA SER A 21 -14.78 9.89 6.45
C SER A 21 -13.42 10.00 7.17
N GLN A 22 -13.40 10.65 8.34
CA GLN A 22 -12.19 11.00 9.12
C GLN A 22 -11.28 9.82 9.54
N ARG A 23 -11.63 8.57 9.21
CA ARG A 23 -10.87 7.38 9.57
C ARG A 23 -10.36 6.70 8.30
N VAL A 24 -9.08 6.89 8.02
CA VAL A 24 -8.37 6.22 6.93
C VAL A 24 -7.84 4.88 7.44
N GLU A 25 -8.36 3.77 6.91
CA GLU A 25 -7.83 2.42 7.12
C GLU A 25 -6.68 2.20 6.11
N PHE A 26 -5.42 2.26 6.57
CA PHE A 26 -4.25 2.11 5.70
C PHE A 26 -4.21 0.77 4.96
N ASN A 27 -4.77 -0.30 5.54
CA ASN A 27 -4.83 -1.62 4.91
C ASN A 27 -5.71 -1.62 3.65
N ASP A 28 -6.84 -0.91 3.67
CA ASP A 28 -7.72 -0.78 2.51
C ASP A 28 -7.00 -0.05 1.36
N ILE A 29 -6.27 1.02 1.69
CA ILE A 29 -5.42 1.72 0.72
C ILE A 29 -4.36 0.79 0.14
N CYS A 30 -3.67 0.01 0.99
CA CYS A 30 -2.63 -0.92 0.55
C CYS A 30 -3.20 -2.00 -0.38
N ALA A 31 -4.37 -2.56 -0.07
CA ALA A 31 -5.02 -3.57 -0.90
C ALA A 31 -5.34 -3.03 -2.30
N VAL A 32 -5.90 -1.81 -2.38
CA VAL A 32 -6.26 -1.26 -3.70
C VAL A 32 -5.02 -0.84 -4.49
N LEU A 33 -4.02 -0.23 -3.84
CA LEU A 33 -2.76 0.11 -4.51
C LEU A 33 -2.04 -1.15 -5.00
N SER A 34 -2.04 -2.23 -4.21
CA SER A 34 -1.43 -3.50 -4.57
C SER A 34 -2.05 -4.07 -5.84
N GLY A 35 -3.38 -4.02 -5.97
CA GLY A 35 -4.08 -4.46 -7.18
C GLY A 35 -3.86 -3.56 -8.42
N ILE A 36 -3.69 -2.25 -8.23
CA ILE A 36 -3.43 -1.33 -9.37
C ILE A 36 -1.99 -1.45 -9.87
N LEU A 37 -1.05 -1.53 -8.93
CA LEU A 37 0.39 -1.56 -9.21
C LEU A 37 0.89 -2.98 -9.46
N GLU A 38 0.11 -4.01 -9.15
CA GLU A 38 0.53 -5.42 -9.22
C GLU A 38 1.83 -5.62 -8.43
N SER A 39 1.83 -5.18 -7.16
CA SER A 39 3.04 -5.11 -6.32
C SER A 39 2.71 -5.18 -4.83
N ASN A 40 3.71 -5.58 -4.04
CA ASN A 40 3.64 -5.48 -2.58
C ASN A 40 3.70 -4.01 -2.14
N ILE A 41 2.90 -3.65 -1.15
CA ILE A 41 2.75 -2.28 -0.63
C ILE A 41 3.01 -2.30 0.88
N LEU A 42 3.88 -1.38 1.33
CA LEU A 42 4.15 -1.16 2.73
C LEU A 42 4.00 0.32 3.05
N VAL A 43 3.19 0.64 4.05
CA VAL A 43 3.01 2.01 4.54
C VAL A 43 3.63 2.12 5.94
N ILE A 44 4.62 3.00 6.06
CA ILE A 44 5.36 3.23 7.31
C ILE A 44 5.21 4.68 7.72
N SER A 45 5.08 4.92 9.02
CA SER A 45 5.19 6.27 9.58
C SER A 45 6.64 6.76 9.54
N LYS A 46 6.84 8.09 9.65
CA LYS A 46 8.17 8.69 9.79
C LYS A 46 9.02 8.09 10.93
N LYS A 47 8.39 7.52 11.96
CA LYS A 47 9.07 6.91 13.11
C LYS A 47 9.40 5.43 12.91
N GLY A 48 9.13 4.85 11.74
CA GLY A 48 9.36 3.43 11.46
C GLY A 48 8.19 2.52 11.82
N LYS A 49 7.09 3.03 12.40
CA LYS A 49 5.90 2.21 12.69
C LYS A 49 5.22 1.75 11.39
N VAL A 50 4.95 0.46 11.25
CA VAL A 50 4.14 -0.12 10.16
C VAL A 50 2.67 0.24 10.38
N LEU A 51 2.08 0.95 9.41
CA LEU A 51 0.71 1.43 9.44
C LEU A 51 -0.24 0.57 8.60
N GLY A 52 0.27 -0.07 7.55
CA GLY A 52 -0.51 -0.99 6.71
C GLY A 52 0.36 -1.75 5.72
N THR A 53 -0.19 -2.89 5.26
CA THR A 53 0.48 -3.83 4.35
C THR A 53 -0.52 -4.29 3.28
N GLY A 54 -0.04 -4.49 2.06
CA GLY A 54 -0.81 -5.09 0.96
C GLY A 54 0.10 -6.00 0.16
N PHE A 55 -0.36 -7.21 -0.14
CA PHE A 55 0.44 -8.21 -0.84
C PHE A 55 -0.19 -8.55 -2.19
N CYS A 56 0.67 -8.70 -3.20
CA CYS A 56 0.28 -9.17 -4.52
C CYS A 56 0.77 -10.59 -4.71
N ASP A 57 -0.13 -11.50 -5.06
CA ASP A 57 0.23 -12.88 -5.38
C ASP A 57 1.21 -12.91 -6.57
N GLY A 58 2.24 -13.76 -6.45
CA GLY A 58 3.30 -13.87 -7.47
C GLY A 58 4.38 -12.79 -7.41
N VAL A 59 4.34 -11.89 -6.40
CA VAL A 59 5.42 -10.94 -6.12
C VAL A 59 6.13 -11.35 -4.83
N ASP A 60 7.40 -11.69 -4.92
CA ASP A 60 8.21 -12.08 -3.77
C ASP A 60 8.23 -10.98 -2.69
N ARG A 61 8.18 -11.42 -1.45
CA ARG A 61 8.18 -10.53 -0.28
C ARG A 61 9.62 -10.23 0.14
N ILE A 62 9.82 -9.02 0.65
CA ILE A 62 11.09 -8.61 1.22
C ILE A 62 11.05 -8.95 2.72
N ASP A 63 11.25 -10.23 3.03
CA ASP A 63 11.13 -10.77 4.40
C ASP A 63 12.31 -10.35 5.31
N GLU A 64 13.44 -9.91 4.73
CA GLU A 64 14.67 -9.58 5.46
C GLU A 64 14.64 -8.21 6.18
N LEU A 65 13.77 -7.29 5.75
CA LEU A 65 13.79 -5.90 6.22
C LEU A 65 12.52 -5.47 6.96
N ILE A 66 11.49 -6.34 7.00
CA ILE A 66 10.15 -5.94 7.44
C ILE A 66 9.58 -7.05 8.34
N PHE A 67 9.50 -6.78 9.64
CA PHE A 67 8.60 -7.55 10.51
C PHE A 67 7.15 -7.24 10.07
N ASP A 68 6.53 -8.21 9.41
CA ASP A 68 5.20 -8.19 8.76
C ASP A 68 4.00 -7.91 9.69
N LYS A 69 4.25 -7.38 10.89
CA LYS A 69 3.23 -7.11 11.90
C LYS A 69 2.83 -5.64 11.85
N VAL A 70 1.62 -5.38 11.35
CA VAL A 70 0.97 -4.07 11.49
C VAL A 70 1.04 -3.62 12.96
N GLY A 71 1.56 -2.42 13.18
CA GLY A 71 1.82 -1.86 14.50
C GLY A 71 3.25 -2.06 15.04
N GLY A 72 4.07 -2.90 14.41
CA GLY A 72 5.50 -3.05 14.68
C GLY A 72 6.35 -1.91 14.12
N PHE A 73 7.66 -1.97 14.37
CA PHE A 73 8.65 -1.02 13.84
C PHE A 73 9.65 -1.75 12.94
N VAL A 74 10.07 -1.13 11.83
CA VAL A 74 10.99 -1.75 10.86
C VAL A 74 12.45 -1.86 11.32
N ASP A 75 12.86 -1.10 12.34
CA ASP A 75 14.25 -1.02 12.84
C ASP A 75 14.47 -1.66 14.23
N GLN A 76 13.63 -2.62 14.64
CA GLN A 76 13.83 -3.35 15.92
C GLN A 76 14.39 -4.75 15.72
#